data_AF-J3MAQ0-F1
#
_entry.id   AF-J3MAQ0-F1
#
_cell.length_a   1.000
_cell.length_b   1.000
_cell.length_c   1.000
_cell.angle_alpha   90.00
_cell.angle_beta   90.00
_cell.angle_gamma   90.00
#
_symmetry.space_group_name_H-M   'P 1'
#
loop_
_entity.id
_entity.type
_entity.pdbx_description
1 polymer ?
#
loop_
_entity_poly.entity_id
_entity_poly.type
_entity_poly.pdbx_seq_one_letter_code
_entity_poly.pdbx_strand_id
1 'polypeptide(L)'
;MGEKELVGLHFLHLKPWLVICGDMLLMLDVSVGTRQLYSFPAKVFSSFQVFRLDFSAEIAKWMKMDKLEDHAIFVSLDRRNPTFSCMSPERWGGKSNCIYVAQPSEDSDEPWTTVELGQSVLRTVRCFPYGHRLLQTNGHGSQLENLWVLPRFVYGADQ
;
A
#
# COMPACT_ATOMS: atom_id res chain seq x y z
N MET A 1 34.39 -3.75 21.87
CA MET A 1 34.48 -4.92 20.97
C MET A 1 33.14 -5.64 21.01
N GLY A 2 32.53 -5.96 19.87
CA GLY A 2 31.20 -6.60 19.83
C GLY A 2 30.11 -5.74 19.17
N GLU A 3 30.41 -5.20 18.00
CA GLU A 3 29.39 -4.66 17.09
C GLU A 3 28.43 -5.81 16.72
N LYS A 4 27.13 -5.64 16.97
CA LYS A 4 26.13 -6.64 16.59
C LYS A 4 25.65 -6.34 15.17
N GLU A 5 26.39 -6.86 14.19
CA GLU A 5 26.06 -6.77 12.77
C GLU A 5 24.58 -7.10 12.51
N LEU A 6 23.90 -6.24 11.76
CA LEU A 6 22.55 -6.54 11.26
C LEU A 6 22.67 -7.49 10.07
N VAL A 7 22.61 -8.79 10.34
CA VAL A 7 22.62 -9.83 9.31
C VAL A 7 21.34 -9.80 8.48
N GLY A 8 21.45 -9.39 7.21
CA GLY A 8 20.50 -9.73 6.15
C GLY A 8 19.19 -8.92 6.06
N LEU A 9 19.27 -7.66 5.61
CA LEU A 9 18.11 -6.94 5.05
C LEU A 9 17.85 -7.38 3.61
N HIS A 10 17.08 -8.46 3.42
CA HIS A 10 16.60 -8.86 2.10
C HIS A 10 15.34 -8.07 1.71
N PHE A 11 15.52 -7.09 0.82
CA PHE A 11 14.42 -6.32 0.26
C PHE A 11 13.80 -7.03 -0.95
N LEU A 12 12.49 -7.31 -0.87
CA LEU A 12 11.68 -7.71 -2.02
C LEU A 12 10.88 -6.51 -2.49
N HIS A 13 11.36 -5.83 -3.53
CA HIS A 13 10.58 -4.81 -4.23
C HIS A 13 9.49 -5.49 -5.07
N LEU A 14 8.24 -5.24 -4.73
CA LEU A 14 7.12 -5.54 -5.61
C LEU A 14 7.10 -4.52 -6.75
N LYS A 15 6.47 -4.85 -7.88
CA LYS A 15 6.25 -3.84 -8.93
C LYS A 15 5.47 -2.66 -8.31
N PRO A 16 5.95 -1.40 -8.38
CA PRO A 16 5.25 -0.29 -7.74
C PRO A 16 3.88 -0.05 -8.38
N TRP A 17 3.01 0.68 -7.67
CA TRP A 17 1.81 1.28 -8.28
C TRP A 17 2.14 2.71 -8.74
N LEU A 18 1.51 3.15 -9.82
CA LEU A 18 1.49 4.55 -10.25
C LEU A 18 0.11 5.12 -9.98
N VAL A 19 0.05 6.28 -9.35
CA VAL A 19 -1.17 6.88 -8.79
C VAL A 19 -1.22 8.35 -9.19
N ILE A 20 -2.28 8.76 -9.89
CA ILE A 20 -2.54 10.18 -10.15
C ILE A 20 -3.14 10.79 -8.87
N CYS A 21 -2.58 11.91 -8.43
CA CYS A 21 -2.87 12.54 -7.15
C CYS A 21 -2.97 14.06 -7.32
N GLY A 22 -4.15 14.55 -7.74
CA GLY A 22 -4.32 15.93 -8.17
C GLY A 22 -3.52 16.19 -9.46
N ASP A 23 -2.59 17.13 -9.40
CA ASP A 23 -1.62 17.44 -10.46
C ASP A 23 -0.33 16.57 -10.36
N MET A 24 -0.11 15.88 -9.24
CA MET A 24 1.06 15.03 -9.04
C MET A 24 0.88 13.62 -9.62
N LEU A 25 1.95 13.09 -10.23
CA LEU A 25 2.09 11.65 -10.44
C LEU A 25 2.92 11.06 -9.29
N LEU A 26 2.34 10.10 -8.57
CA LEU A 26 2.98 9.40 -7.45
C LEU A 26 3.32 7.96 -7.81
N MET A 27 4.41 7.46 -7.24
CA MET A 27 4.83 6.07 -7.26
C MET A 27 4.80 5.52 -5.83
N LEU A 28 4.03 4.45 -5.62
CA LEU A 28 3.94 3.72 -4.35
C LEU A 28 4.73 2.42 -4.46
N ASP A 29 5.81 2.30 -3.67
CA ASP A 29 6.60 1.07 -3.52
C ASP A 29 6.37 0.43 -2.13
N VAL A 30 6.71 -0.85 -2.00
CA VAL A 30 6.63 -1.62 -0.76
C VAL A 30 8.00 -2.22 -0.44
N SER A 31 8.70 -1.61 0.51
CA SER A 31 9.90 -2.22 1.08
C SER A 31 9.50 -3.26 2.12
N VAL A 32 9.56 -4.53 1.75
CA VAL A 32 9.46 -5.68 2.66
C VAL A 32 10.85 -5.99 3.21
N GLY A 33 10.98 -6.19 4.52
CA GLY A 33 12.24 -6.53 5.17
C GLY A 33 12.10 -7.66 6.21
N THR A 34 13.19 -8.39 6.41
CA THR A 34 13.32 -9.51 7.36
C THR A 34 14.23 -9.12 8.53
N ARG A 35 13.79 -9.31 9.77
CA ARG A 35 14.66 -9.27 10.96
C ARG A 35 14.69 -10.63 11.63
N GLN A 36 15.76 -11.38 11.38
CA GLN A 36 16.06 -12.59 12.11
C GLN A 36 16.73 -12.26 13.45
N LEU A 37 16.34 -12.95 14.50
CA LEU A 37 16.94 -12.89 15.83
C LEU A 37 17.26 -14.32 16.22
N TYR A 38 18.47 -14.62 16.67
CA TYR A 38 19.00 -15.98 16.84
C TYR A 38 18.13 -16.95 17.67
N SER A 39 17.21 -16.43 18.51
CA SER A 39 16.34 -17.21 19.39
C SER A 39 14.84 -17.07 19.09
N PHE A 40 14.45 -16.43 17.98
CA PHE A 40 13.05 -16.17 17.63
C PHE A 40 12.77 -16.38 16.13
N PRO A 41 11.53 -16.77 15.75
CA PRO A 41 11.14 -16.79 14.34
C PRO A 41 11.32 -15.42 13.69
N ALA A 42 11.82 -15.40 12.46
CA ALA A 42 12.16 -14.15 11.76
C ALA A 42 10.93 -13.25 11.60
N LYS A 43 11.01 -12.03 12.13
CA LYS A 43 9.94 -11.03 12.03
C LYS A 43 10.05 -10.33 10.68
N VAL A 44 9.02 -10.47 9.86
CA VAL A 44 8.85 -9.67 8.65
C VAL A 44 8.15 -8.37 9.00
N PHE A 45 8.59 -7.28 8.38
CA PHE A 45 7.97 -5.97 8.42
C PHE A 45 7.82 -5.45 6.99
N SER A 46 6.80 -4.63 6.76
CA SER A 46 6.55 -3.98 5.48
C SER A 46 6.20 -2.52 5.71
N SER A 47 6.82 -1.63 4.95
CA SER A 47 6.51 -0.20 4.94
C SER A 47 6.26 0.26 3.50
N PHE A 48 5.24 1.09 3.34
CA PHE A 48 5.01 1.81 2.09
C PHE A 48 5.99 2.97 1.96
N GLN A 49 6.45 3.21 0.74
CA GLN A 49 7.22 4.40 0.38
C GLN A 49 6.54 5.09 -0.80
N VAL A 50 6.34 6.40 -0.69
CA VAL A 50 5.75 7.21 -1.76
C VAL A 50 6.82 8.13 -2.33
N PHE A 51 6.83 8.26 -3.66
CA PHE A 51 7.67 9.19 -4.39
C PHE A 51 6.80 10.02 -5.32
N ARG A 52 6.98 11.33 -5.38
CA ARG A 52 6.39 12.18 -6.42
C ARG A 52 7.34 12.31 -7.61
N LEU A 53 6.79 12.38 -8.82
CA LEU A 53 7.56 12.75 -9.99
C LEU A 53 7.76 14.27 -10.00
N ASP A 54 9.01 14.71 -9.94
CA ASP A 54 9.41 16.11 -9.90
C ASP A 54 9.97 16.52 -11.27
N PHE A 55 9.30 17.48 -11.91
CA PHE A 55 9.64 18.06 -13.22
C PHE A 55 10.41 19.40 -13.12
N SER A 56 10.81 19.83 -11.91
CA SER A 56 11.54 21.11 -11.72
C SER A 56 12.99 21.11 -12.22
N ALA A 57 13.52 19.94 -12.59
CA ALA A 57 14.84 19.77 -13.17
C ALA A 57 14.75 19.35 -14.66
N GLU A 58 15.82 19.59 -15.42
CA GLU A 58 15.95 19.21 -16.83
C GLU A 58 15.62 17.73 -17.11
N ILE A 59 15.88 16.85 -16.13
CA ILE A 59 15.49 15.44 -16.14
C ILE A 59 14.52 15.21 -14.98
N ALA A 60 13.33 14.68 -15.31
CA ALA A 60 12.31 14.35 -14.31
C ALA A 60 12.79 13.23 -13.37
N LYS A 61 12.54 13.40 -12.07
CA LYS A 61 13.13 12.56 -11.00
C LYS A 61 12.09 12.16 -9.95
N TRP A 62 12.25 10.98 -9.36
CA TRP A 62 11.39 10.51 -8.27
C TRP A 62 11.90 11.03 -6.92
N MET A 63 11.16 11.96 -6.32
CA MET A 63 11.47 12.54 -5.01
C MET A 63 10.63 11.85 -3.93
N LYS A 64 11.28 11.24 -2.93
CA LYS A 64 10.58 10.61 -1.80
C LYS A 64 9.72 11.64 -1.05
N MET A 65 8.52 11.23 -0.66
CA MET A 65 7.63 11.97 0.21
C MET A 65 7.65 11.35 1.61
N ASP A 66 7.70 12.20 2.63
CA ASP A 66 7.60 11.76 4.03
C ASP A 66 6.15 11.82 4.56
N LYS A 67 5.26 12.53 3.86
CA LYS A 67 3.81 12.62 4.10
C LYS A 67 3.03 12.76 2.79
N LEU A 68 1.73 12.42 2.81
CA LEU A 68 0.76 12.74 1.75
C LEU A 68 -0.03 14.04 2.02
N GLU A 69 0.29 14.74 3.11
CA GLU A 69 -0.50 15.84 3.66
C GLU A 69 -2.00 15.48 3.76
N ASP A 70 -2.90 16.22 3.12
CA ASP A 70 -4.37 16.03 3.17
C ASP A 70 -4.91 14.94 2.22
N HIS A 71 -4.02 14.19 1.57
CA HIS A 71 -4.39 13.11 0.65
C HIS A 71 -4.28 11.71 1.30
N ALA A 72 -5.07 10.78 0.78
CA ALA A 72 -4.95 9.34 1.04
C ALA A 72 -4.92 8.56 -0.29
N ILE A 73 -4.17 7.45 -0.34
CA ILE A 73 -4.01 6.61 -1.53
C ILE A 73 -4.76 5.28 -1.34
N PHE A 74 -5.49 4.83 -2.36
CA PHE A 74 -6.19 3.55 -2.36
C PHE A 74 -5.50 2.55 -3.28
N VAL A 75 -5.21 1.34 -2.77
CA VAL A 75 -4.62 0.24 -3.55
C VAL A 75 -5.28 -1.11 -3.27
N SER A 76 -5.38 -1.93 -4.31
CA SER A 76 -5.60 -3.37 -4.18
C SER A 76 -4.33 -4.16 -4.52
N LEU A 77 -4.19 -5.31 -3.87
CA LEU A 77 -3.15 -6.30 -4.15
C LEU A 77 -3.35 -6.92 -5.54
N ASP A 78 -4.61 -7.11 -5.95
CA ASP A 78 -4.97 -7.47 -7.31
C ASP A 78 -4.83 -6.26 -8.23
N ARG A 79 -3.74 -6.29 -9.01
CA ARG A 79 -3.31 -5.20 -9.91
C ARG A 79 -4.22 -4.96 -11.12
N ARG A 80 -5.32 -5.70 -11.26
CA ARG A 80 -6.37 -5.40 -12.25
C ARG A 80 -7.31 -4.29 -11.81
N ASN A 81 -7.34 -3.98 -10.51
CA ASN A 81 -8.15 -2.90 -9.95
C ASN A 81 -7.36 -1.56 -9.99
N PRO A 82 -8.03 -0.43 -10.25
CA PRO A 82 -7.39 0.88 -10.35
C PRO A 82 -6.87 1.37 -8.98
N THR A 83 -5.91 2.31 -9.04
CA THR A 83 -5.33 2.96 -7.85
C THR A 83 -5.33 4.47 -8.02
N PHE A 84 -5.86 5.20 -7.05
CA PHE A 84 -6.04 6.66 -7.11
C PHE A 84 -6.07 7.29 -5.70
N SER A 85 -6.02 8.62 -5.65
CA SER A 85 -6.04 9.40 -4.41
C SER A 85 -7.44 9.90 -4.03
N CYS A 86 -7.71 10.06 -2.74
CA CYS A 86 -8.76 10.93 -2.22
C CYS A 86 -8.11 12.14 -1.52
N MET A 87 -8.57 13.35 -1.83
CA MET A 87 -8.19 14.59 -1.13
C MET A 87 -9.23 14.91 -0.05
N SER A 88 -8.80 15.37 1.13
CA SER A 88 -9.68 15.59 2.30
C SER A 88 -10.57 14.37 2.66
N PRO A 89 -10.00 13.16 2.85
CA PRO A 89 -10.76 11.94 3.16
C PRO A 89 -11.59 12.02 4.46
N GLU A 90 -11.26 12.94 5.36
CA GLU A 90 -12.02 13.27 6.57
C GLU A 90 -13.50 13.61 6.25
N ARG A 91 -13.80 14.11 5.05
CA ARG A 91 -15.16 14.43 4.57
C ARG A 91 -16.12 13.23 4.57
N TRP A 92 -15.60 12.00 4.54
CA TRP A 92 -16.38 10.76 4.66
C TRP A 92 -16.00 9.93 5.90
N GLY A 93 -15.25 10.51 6.85
CA GLY A 93 -14.74 9.83 8.05
C GLY A 93 -13.42 9.07 7.85
N GLY A 94 -12.77 9.25 6.70
CA GLY A 94 -11.43 8.73 6.43
C GLY A 94 -10.30 9.51 7.11
N LYS A 95 -9.06 9.13 6.81
CA LYS A 95 -7.84 9.74 7.34
C LYS A 95 -6.88 10.08 6.22
N SER A 96 -6.38 11.31 6.22
CA SER A 96 -5.26 11.75 5.41
C SER A 96 -3.92 11.16 5.88
N ASN A 97 -2.84 11.42 5.15
CA ASN A 97 -1.54 10.77 5.32
C ASN A 97 -1.54 9.22 5.24
N CYS A 98 -2.59 8.60 4.69
CA CYS A 98 -2.80 7.14 4.75
C CYS A 98 -2.85 6.43 3.40
N ILE A 99 -2.40 5.18 3.40
CA ILE A 99 -2.58 4.19 2.35
C ILE A 99 -3.68 3.22 2.81
N TYR A 100 -4.75 3.14 2.04
CA TYR A 100 -5.84 2.19 2.21
C TYR A 100 -5.58 0.97 1.32
N VAL A 101 -5.32 -0.18 1.95
CA VAL A 101 -5.08 -1.45 1.25
C VAL A 101 -6.33 -2.31 1.36
N ALA A 102 -6.97 -2.62 0.24
CA ALA A 102 -8.17 -3.46 0.25
C ALA A 102 -7.90 -4.88 0.80
N GLN A 103 -8.81 -5.39 1.62
CA GLN A 103 -8.72 -6.76 2.14
C GLN A 103 -9.31 -7.78 1.14
N PRO A 104 -8.74 -8.98 1.04
CA PRO A 104 -9.17 -10.01 0.08
C PRO A 104 -10.23 -10.99 0.63
N SER A 105 -10.84 -10.72 1.79
CA SER A 105 -11.66 -11.68 2.55
C SER A 105 -12.94 -11.08 3.10
N GLU A 106 -14.04 -11.84 3.02
CA GLU A 106 -15.35 -11.51 3.60
C GLU A 106 -15.39 -11.62 5.14
N ASP A 107 -14.43 -12.33 5.76
CA ASP A 107 -14.31 -12.53 7.21
C ASP A 107 -13.78 -11.28 8.00
N SER A 108 -13.98 -10.07 7.49
CA SER A 108 -13.47 -8.82 8.10
C SER A 108 -14.54 -7.73 8.08
N ASP A 109 -14.90 -7.21 9.26
CA ASP A 109 -15.85 -6.10 9.42
C ASP A 109 -15.38 -4.81 8.71
N GLU A 110 -14.07 -4.63 8.51
CA GLU A 110 -13.50 -3.54 7.73
C GLU A 110 -13.00 -4.05 6.35
N PRO A 111 -13.46 -3.48 5.21
CA PRO A 111 -13.12 -3.96 3.86
C PRO A 111 -11.69 -3.59 3.40
N TRP A 112 -10.95 -2.80 4.19
CA TRP A 112 -9.58 -2.38 3.92
C TRP A 112 -8.73 -2.46 5.21
N THR A 113 -7.44 -2.21 5.08
CA THR A 113 -6.53 -1.93 6.20
C THR A 113 -5.89 -0.57 5.95
N THR A 114 -6.00 0.33 6.93
CA THR A 114 -5.40 1.67 6.86
C THR A 114 -3.96 1.65 7.37
N VAL A 115 -3.00 2.18 6.60
CA VAL A 115 -1.59 2.31 6.98
C VAL A 115 -1.12 3.74 6.76
N GLU A 116 -0.74 4.45 7.82
CA GLU A 116 -0.16 5.80 7.71
C GLU A 116 1.23 5.75 7.04
N LEU A 117 1.52 6.70 6.14
CA LEU A 117 2.82 6.81 5.49
C LEU A 117 3.93 7.08 6.53
N GLY A 118 4.98 6.28 6.48
CA GLY A 118 6.07 6.27 7.47
C GLY A 118 5.92 5.23 8.58
N GLN A 119 4.74 4.65 8.79
CA GLN A 119 4.59 3.52 9.72
C GLN A 119 5.29 2.27 9.15
N SER A 120 6.15 1.67 9.96
CA SER A 120 6.69 0.33 9.69
C SER A 120 5.75 -0.72 10.28
N VAL A 121 4.93 -1.34 9.43
CA VAL A 121 3.93 -2.27 9.94
C VAL A 121 4.58 -3.63 10.18
N LEU A 122 4.66 -4.02 11.47
CA LEU A 122 4.98 -5.39 11.85
C LEU A 122 3.90 -6.32 11.30
N ARG A 123 4.29 -7.45 10.71
CA ARG A 123 3.39 -8.32 9.94
C ARG A 123 2.37 -9.07 10.79
N THR A 124 1.29 -8.37 11.14
CA THR A 124 -0.07 -8.94 11.31
C THR A 124 -0.98 -8.56 10.12
N VAL A 125 -0.51 -7.67 9.22
CA VAL A 125 -1.21 -7.32 7.98
C VAL A 125 -1.32 -8.57 7.10
N ARG A 126 -2.56 -9.05 6.89
CA ARG A 126 -2.86 -10.28 6.15
C ARG A 126 -2.64 -10.14 4.62
N CYS A 127 -2.34 -8.93 4.14
CA CYS A 127 -2.15 -8.59 2.73
C CYS A 127 -0.99 -9.32 2.01
N PHE A 128 -0.03 -9.87 2.76
CA PHE A 128 1.07 -10.66 2.18
C PHE A 128 1.10 -12.06 2.79
N PRO A 129 0.17 -12.97 2.39
CA PRO A 129 0.30 -14.38 2.71
C PRO A 129 1.59 -14.91 2.06
N TYR A 130 2.30 -15.81 2.75
CA TYR A 130 3.44 -16.50 2.13
C TYR A 130 2.91 -17.44 1.05
N GLY A 131 2.88 -16.96 -0.19
CA GLY A 131 2.30 -17.68 -1.30
C GLY A 131 2.72 -17.08 -2.63
N HIS A 132 3.61 -17.78 -3.33
CA HIS A 132 4.12 -17.48 -4.68
C HIS A 132 3.03 -17.60 -5.79
N ARG A 133 1.76 -17.47 -5.40
CA ARG A 133 0.55 -17.89 -6.13
C ARG A 133 -0.43 -16.73 -6.37
N LEU A 134 -0.43 -15.68 -5.55
CA LEU A 134 -1.17 -14.45 -5.83
C LEU A 134 -0.46 -13.55 -6.86
N LEU A 135 0.85 -13.68 -7.00
CA LEU A 135 1.65 -12.96 -8.01
C LEU A 135 1.69 -13.70 -9.37
N GLN A 136 1.05 -14.88 -9.48
CA GLN A 136 1.00 -15.68 -10.70
C GLN A 136 -0.45 -16.07 -11.01
N THR A 137 -1.24 -15.15 -11.57
CA THR A 137 -2.61 -15.42 -12.04
C THR A 137 -2.62 -16.18 -13.37
N ASN A 138 -2.01 -17.37 -13.40
CA ASN A 138 -2.09 -18.33 -14.50
C ASN A 138 -2.88 -19.56 -14.03
N GLY A 139 -4.10 -19.72 -14.55
CA GLY A 139 -4.92 -20.93 -14.38
C GLY A 139 -6.04 -20.83 -13.34
N HIS A 140 -7.25 -20.65 -13.84
CA HIS A 140 -8.56 -20.79 -13.17
C HIS A 140 -8.91 -19.76 -12.08
N GLY A 141 -10.14 -19.23 -12.18
CA GLY A 141 -10.70 -18.22 -11.28
C GLY A 141 -11.33 -18.81 -10.01
N SER A 142 -11.87 -17.99 -9.11
CA SER A 142 -12.23 -16.56 -9.28
C SER A 142 -11.77 -15.69 -8.11
N GLN A 143 -11.26 -14.49 -8.42
CA GLN A 143 -11.24 -13.37 -7.46
C GLN A 143 -11.46 -12.05 -8.22
N LEU A 144 -12.60 -11.45 -7.95
CA LEU A 144 -13.07 -10.07 -8.12
C LEU A 144 -14.12 -9.94 -6.99
N GLU A 145 -14.34 -8.81 -6.33
CA GLU A 145 -14.20 -7.44 -6.82
C GLU A 145 -13.18 -6.62 -6.02
N ASN A 146 -12.64 -5.57 -6.63
CA ASN A 146 -11.98 -4.49 -5.89
C ASN A 146 -12.05 -3.12 -6.58
N LEU A 147 -13.15 -2.87 -7.29
CA LEU A 147 -13.57 -1.53 -7.70
C LEU A 147 -14.13 -0.80 -6.46
N TRP A 148 -13.26 -0.57 -5.47
CA TRP A 148 -13.52 0.11 -4.18
C TRP A 148 -14.82 -0.29 -3.44
N VAL A 149 -15.29 -1.54 -3.66
CA VAL A 149 -16.34 -2.27 -2.92
C VAL A 149 -17.65 -1.47 -2.74
N LEU A 150 -18.45 -1.44 -3.79
CA LEU A 150 -19.66 -0.62 -3.94
C LEU A 150 -20.86 -1.16 -3.10
N PRO A 151 -21.95 -0.39 -2.87
CA PRO A 151 -22.24 0.97 -3.35
C PRO A 151 -22.71 1.97 -2.26
N ARG A 152 -21.90 3.01 -2.03
CA ARG A 152 -22.41 4.40 -1.96
C ARG A 152 -21.64 5.28 -2.94
N PHE A 153 -21.49 4.76 -4.16
CA PHE A 153 -20.65 5.39 -5.16
C PHE A 153 -21.29 6.62 -5.80
N VAL A 154 -20.52 7.71 -5.73
CA VAL A 154 -20.60 8.89 -6.60
C VAL A 154 -21.72 9.90 -6.30
N TYR A 155 -23.02 9.65 -6.53
CA TYR A 155 -24.07 10.68 -6.29
C TYR A 155 -25.47 10.16 -5.92
N GLY A 156 -26.13 10.90 -5.01
CA GLY A 156 -27.57 11.21 -5.07
C GLY A 156 -28.58 10.17 -4.57
N ALA A 157 -29.07 10.35 -3.34
CA ALA A 157 -30.31 9.73 -2.85
C ALA A 157 -30.90 10.48 -1.64
N ASP A 158 -31.25 11.76 -1.82
CA ASP A 158 -32.17 12.44 -0.91
C ASP A 158 -33.61 11.92 -1.15
N GLN A 159 -34.37 11.71 -0.07
CA GLN A 159 -35.82 11.44 -0.05
C GLN A 159 -36.50 12.33 1.00
#